data_AF-A0A6B3GNG1-F1
#
_entry.id   AF-A0A6B3GNG1-F1
#
_cell.length_a   1.000
_cell.length_b   1.000
_cell.length_c   1.000
_cell.angle_alpha   90.00
_cell.angle_beta   90.00
_cell.angle_gamma   90.00
#
_symmetry.space_group_name_H-M   'P 1'
#
loop_
_entity.id
_entity.type
_entity.pdbx_description
1 polymer ?
#
loop_
_entity_poly.entity_id
_entity_poly.type
_entity_poly.pdbx_seq_one_letter_code
_entity_poly.pdbx_strand_id
1 'polypeptide(L)'
;EFDESVKEFAEAGPATARRLAVERSAFLLRCPDPWPATGVVELVNRLDEEAEGAGGPDAVTVRARQALRGLGDTAAVHTAWEEETFTPVPDWLALPRKTLDLVSAWMFAPNWPRSRDFWSRNAEVLGSAQAAVALEELALLHPRGARRHALLREAVLVHGVTAAYDPLILQEQLAQWLECADWKESRAYLEEHPRLLTVQPPEDTPLAHVAMLDIGRADGLDAAYRLVEDRAALQAYVERALEAGDGIALMHGGGIEGQVFGDRLSSLTHAQVALVLAGATEGFEPDDLAALLHKAPEETRARLVRETVSVSTRLPEQRKEMGHRIVRALGGDA
;
A
#
# COMPACT_ATOMS: atom_id res chain seq x y z
N GLU A 1 19.83 48.08 2.43
CA GLU A 1 20.44 46.88 1.83
C GLU A 1 19.60 45.62 2.01
N PHE A 2 19.50 44.94 3.17
CA PHE A 2 18.67 43.71 3.27
C PHE A 2 17.18 43.93 2.93
N ASP A 3 16.55 44.96 3.51
CA ASP A 3 15.14 45.26 3.26
C ASP A 3 14.88 45.73 1.81
N GLU A 4 15.90 46.28 1.15
CA GLU A 4 15.85 46.62 -0.28
C GLU A 4 15.95 45.36 -1.14
N SER A 5 16.84 44.42 -0.80
CA SER A 5 16.95 43.13 -1.49
C SER A 5 15.68 42.27 -1.32
N VAL A 6 15.04 42.26 -0.15
CA VAL A 6 13.76 41.55 0.05
C VAL A 6 12.65 42.18 -0.79
N LYS A 7 12.59 43.52 -0.89
CA LYS A 7 11.63 44.21 -1.77
C LYS A 7 11.86 43.89 -3.24
N GLU A 8 13.12 43.86 -3.69
CA GLU A 8 13.49 43.49 -5.05
C GLU A 8 13.08 42.04 -5.39
N PHE A 9 13.22 41.10 -4.44
CA PHE A 9 12.75 39.73 -4.61
C PHE A 9 11.23 39.56 -4.40
N ALA A 10 10.54 40.44 -3.68
CA ALA A 10 9.10 40.33 -3.48
C ALA A 10 8.32 40.45 -4.81
N GLU A 11 8.86 41.22 -5.77
CA GLU A 11 8.27 41.37 -7.11
C GLU A 11 8.74 40.28 -8.09
N ALA A 12 10.02 39.87 -8.02
CA ALA A 12 10.62 38.93 -8.97
C ALA A 12 10.55 37.44 -8.55
N GLY A 13 10.42 37.16 -7.26
CA GLY A 13 10.47 35.81 -6.69
C GLY A 13 9.90 35.73 -5.27
N PRO A 14 8.57 35.85 -5.09
CA PRO A 14 7.91 35.94 -3.79
C PRO A 14 8.29 34.82 -2.80
N ALA A 15 8.45 33.59 -3.29
CA ALA A 15 8.86 32.44 -2.48
C ALA A 15 10.28 32.59 -1.90
N THR A 16 11.20 33.16 -2.68
CA THR A 16 12.58 33.42 -2.24
C THR A 16 12.62 34.55 -1.22
N ALA A 17 11.87 35.62 -1.45
CA ALA A 17 11.73 36.73 -0.50
C ALA A 17 11.20 36.23 0.85
N ARG A 18 10.16 35.39 0.84
CA ARG A 18 9.60 34.75 2.04
C ARG A 18 10.62 33.92 2.80
N ARG A 19 11.36 33.06 2.09
CA ARG A 19 12.43 32.24 2.70
C ARG A 19 13.54 33.10 3.34
N LEU A 20 14.00 34.14 2.64
CA LEU A 20 15.03 35.05 3.15
C LEU A 20 14.56 35.80 4.40
N ALA A 21 13.32 36.25 4.39
CA ALA A 21 12.71 36.94 5.52
C ALA A 21 12.67 36.05 6.77
N VAL A 22 12.19 34.80 6.64
CA VAL A 22 12.17 33.83 7.77
C VAL A 22 13.58 33.54 8.28
N GLU A 23 14.57 33.35 7.41
CA GLU A 23 15.95 33.09 7.85
C GLU A 23 16.60 34.31 8.52
N ARG A 24 16.29 35.55 8.07
CA ARG A 24 16.71 36.76 8.80
C ARG A 24 16.09 36.80 10.18
N SER A 25 14.79 36.66 10.31
CA SER A 25 14.14 36.75 11.62
C SER A 25 14.64 35.64 12.55
N ALA A 26 14.87 34.43 12.03
CA ALA A 26 15.52 33.35 12.78
C ALA A 26 17.00 33.63 13.14
N PHE A 27 17.71 34.43 12.35
CA PHE A 27 19.05 34.91 12.70
C PHE A 27 18.99 35.94 13.83
N LEU A 28 18.04 36.88 13.81
CA LEU A 28 17.85 37.89 14.85
C LEU A 28 17.60 37.28 16.23
N LEU A 29 16.95 36.12 16.30
CA LEU A 29 16.77 35.35 17.54
C LEU A 29 18.08 34.96 18.25
N ARG A 30 19.20 34.92 17.52
CA ARG A 30 20.53 34.54 18.06
C ARG A 30 21.43 35.74 18.31
N CYS A 31 20.97 36.95 18.00
CA CYS A 31 21.71 38.19 18.22
C CYS A 31 21.56 38.68 19.67
N PRO A 32 22.46 39.54 20.16
CA PRO A 32 22.28 40.23 21.44
C PRO A 32 21.02 41.12 21.45
N ASP A 33 20.57 41.54 22.62
CA ASP A 33 19.46 42.48 22.74
C ASP A 33 19.68 43.78 21.94
N PRO A 34 18.62 44.38 21.38
CA PRO A 34 17.19 44.01 21.50
C PRO A 34 16.67 43.10 20.37
N TRP A 35 17.56 42.58 19.53
CA TRP A 35 17.21 41.91 18.28
C TRP A 35 16.34 40.65 18.41
N PRO A 36 16.47 39.81 19.45
CA PRO A 36 15.59 38.65 19.61
C PRO A 36 14.10 39.02 19.66
N ALA A 37 13.73 40.11 20.35
CA ALA A 37 12.34 40.56 20.43
C ALA A 37 11.77 40.92 19.05
N THR A 38 12.55 41.64 18.23
CA THR A 38 12.19 41.93 16.83
C THR A 38 12.02 40.66 16.02
N GLY A 39 12.95 39.71 16.16
CA GLY A 39 12.89 38.42 15.45
C GLY A 39 11.65 37.60 15.81
N VAL A 40 11.21 37.61 17.07
CA VAL A 40 9.99 36.93 17.52
C VAL A 40 8.75 37.54 16.86
N VAL A 41 8.53 38.84 17.04
CA VAL A 41 7.37 39.57 16.47
C VAL A 41 7.29 39.36 14.96
N GLU A 42 8.43 39.48 14.28
CA GLU A 42 8.52 39.29 12.84
C GLU A 42 8.19 37.88 12.36
N LEU A 43 8.50 36.84 13.14
CA LEU A 43 8.14 35.46 12.82
C LEU A 43 6.66 35.17 13.11
N VAL A 44 6.12 35.73 14.20
CA VAL A 44 4.71 35.61 14.57
C VAL A 44 3.82 36.23 13.49
N ASN A 45 4.08 37.48 13.10
CA ASN A 45 3.29 38.19 12.08
C ASN A 45 3.27 37.46 10.75
N ARG A 46 4.41 36.87 10.35
CA ARG A 46 4.47 36.08 9.12
C ARG A 46 3.65 34.79 9.21
N LEU A 47 3.69 34.10 10.35
CA LEU A 47 2.92 32.88 10.54
C LEU A 47 1.41 33.16 10.56
N ASP A 48 1.00 34.34 11.05
CA ASP A 48 -0.39 34.81 11.03
C ASP A 48 -0.84 35.16 9.61
N GLU A 49 -0.07 35.99 8.89
CA GLU A 49 -0.31 36.34 7.48
C GLU A 49 -0.37 35.09 6.58
N GLU A 50 0.48 34.09 6.84
CA GLU A 50 0.48 32.82 6.12
C GLU A 50 -0.77 31.99 6.37
N ALA A 51 -1.39 32.08 7.55
CA ALA A 51 -2.62 31.39 7.86
C ALA A 51 -3.81 31.98 7.07
N GLU A 52 -3.75 33.26 6.69
CA GLU A 52 -4.77 33.94 5.88
C GLU A 52 -4.55 33.79 4.36
N GLY A 53 -3.36 33.37 3.94
CA GLY A 53 -2.98 33.23 2.54
C GLY A 53 -3.56 31.99 1.83
N ALA A 54 -3.69 32.07 0.50
CA ALA A 54 -4.19 30.95 -0.32
C ALA A 54 -3.16 29.80 -0.49
N GLY A 55 -1.88 30.04 -0.19
CA GLY A 55 -0.83 29.03 -0.19
C GLY A 55 -0.74 28.39 1.18
N GLY A 56 -1.21 27.16 1.32
CA GLY A 56 -1.16 26.42 2.59
C GLY A 56 0.28 26.29 3.15
N PRO A 57 0.42 25.88 4.41
CA PRO A 57 1.71 25.87 5.09
C PRO A 57 2.71 24.91 4.41
N ASP A 58 3.98 25.30 4.41
CA ASP A 58 5.05 24.61 3.69
C ASP A 58 6.35 24.50 4.52
N ALA A 59 7.46 24.16 3.87
CA ALA A 59 8.76 24.05 4.52
C ALA A 59 9.25 25.36 5.16
N VAL A 60 8.85 26.52 4.63
CA VAL A 60 9.21 27.82 5.20
C VAL A 60 8.42 28.07 6.49
N THR A 61 7.13 27.71 6.51
CA THR A 61 6.31 27.72 7.74
C THR A 61 6.92 26.84 8.83
N VAL A 62 7.30 25.61 8.49
CA VAL A 62 7.93 24.67 9.45
C VAL A 62 9.23 25.26 10.00
N ARG A 63 10.04 25.91 9.15
CA ARG A 63 11.29 26.54 9.57
C ARG A 63 11.06 27.69 10.56
N ALA A 64 10.05 28.53 10.32
CA ALA A 64 9.65 29.61 11.23
C ALA A 64 9.18 29.06 12.59
N ARG A 65 8.29 28.05 12.58
CA ARG A 65 7.82 27.36 13.79
C ARG A 65 8.98 26.72 14.58
N GLN A 66 9.94 26.11 13.90
CA GLN A 66 11.15 25.57 14.52
C GLN A 66 12.04 26.65 15.14
N ALA A 67 12.18 27.81 14.51
CA ALA A 67 12.97 28.92 15.04
C ALA A 67 12.38 29.45 16.36
N LEU A 68 11.06 29.68 16.40
CA LEU A 68 10.36 30.13 17.61
C LEU A 68 10.46 29.13 18.76
N ARG A 69 10.22 27.83 18.49
CA ARG A 69 10.42 26.78 19.51
C ARG A 69 11.87 26.67 20.02
N GLY A 70 12.83 26.97 19.16
CA GLY A 70 14.27 26.85 19.46
C GLY A 70 14.84 27.98 20.33
N LEU A 71 14.11 29.08 20.51
CA LEU A 71 14.58 30.25 21.27
C LEU A 71 14.80 29.96 22.76
N GLY A 72 14.02 29.03 23.34
CA GLY A 72 14.09 28.67 24.75
C GLY A 72 13.37 29.66 25.70
N ASP A 73 13.20 30.92 25.31
CA ASP A 73 12.34 31.89 26.00
C ASP A 73 10.88 31.76 25.55
N THR A 74 10.17 30.79 26.14
CA THR A 74 8.76 30.53 25.80
C THR A 74 7.84 31.67 26.21
N ALA A 75 8.15 32.40 27.28
CA ALA A 75 7.31 33.49 27.75
C ALA A 75 7.27 34.65 26.74
N ALA A 76 8.44 35.04 26.20
CA ALA A 76 8.52 36.07 25.18
C ALA A 76 7.73 35.72 23.91
N VAL A 77 7.79 34.46 23.46
CA VAL A 77 7.02 34.02 22.28
C VAL A 77 5.52 33.99 22.56
N HIS A 78 5.09 33.55 23.75
CA HIS A 78 3.67 33.56 24.13
C HIS A 78 3.11 34.98 24.14
N THR A 79 3.81 35.93 24.78
CA THR A 79 3.38 37.33 24.83
C THR A 79 3.28 37.92 23.44
N ALA A 80 4.31 37.78 22.61
CA ALA A 80 4.28 38.29 21.24
C ALA A 80 3.17 37.64 20.39
N TRP A 81 2.89 36.35 20.59
CA TRP A 81 1.79 35.67 19.90
C TRP A 81 0.44 36.31 20.25
N GLU A 82 0.13 36.40 21.54
CA GLU A 82 -1.16 36.95 22.00
C GLU A 82 -1.34 38.43 21.66
N GLU A 83 -0.25 39.22 21.67
CA GLU A 83 -0.28 40.65 21.33
C GLU A 83 -0.46 40.92 19.84
N GLU A 84 0.16 40.10 18.97
CA GLU A 84 0.16 40.35 17.53
C GLU A 84 -1.01 39.66 16.81
N THR A 85 -1.33 38.41 17.15
CA THR A 85 -2.35 37.62 16.44
C THR A 85 -3.72 37.70 17.09
N PHE A 86 -3.80 38.14 18.35
CA PHE A 86 -5.02 38.13 19.16
C PHE A 86 -5.69 36.74 19.28
N THR A 87 -4.92 35.66 19.07
CA THR A 87 -5.40 34.28 19.14
C THR A 87 -4.68 33.49 20.24
N PRO A 88 -5.28 32.39 20.76
CA PRO A 88 -4.61 31.51 21.70
C PRO A 88 -3.33 30.93 21.10
N VAL A 89 -2.31 30.77 21.93
CA VAL A 89 -1.03 30.19 21.53
C VAL A 89 -1.25 28.77 20.98
N PRO A 90 -0.75 28.45 19.77
CA PRO A 90 -0.93 27.13 19.17
C PRO A 90 -0.19 26.03 19.94
N ASP A 91 -0.81 24.85 19.99
CA ASP A 91 -0.24 23.67 20.66
C ASP A 91 1.12 23.25 20.12
N TRP A 92 1.40 23.52 18.83
CA TRP A 92 2.69 23.20 18.24
C TRP A 92 3.85 23.96 18.89
N LEU A 93 3.61 25.11 19.53
CA LEU A 93 4.67 25.88 20.19
C LEU A 93 5.17 25.18 21.46
N ALA A 94 4.27 24.53 22.19
CA ALA A 94 4.59 23.76 23.39
C ALA A 94 5.21 22.37 23.08
N LEU A 95 5.35 22.02 21.80
CA LEU A 95 5.78 20.69 21.37
C LEU A 95 7.26 20.45 21.68
N PRO A 96 7.61 19.45 22.52
CA PRO A 96 9.01 19.15 22.83
C PRO A 96 9.73 18.62 21.59
N ARG A 97 10.98 19.06 21.38
CA ARG A 97 11.84 18.55 20.30
C ARG A 97 11.97 17.02 20.33
N LYS A 98 12.09 16.44 21.53
CA LYS A 98 12.16 14.99 21.73
C LYS A 98 10.93 14.26 21.17
N THR A 99 9.74 14.85 21.30
CA THR A 99 8.49 14.28 20.77
C THR A 99 8.50 14.30 19.24
N LEU A 100 8.90 15.42 18.63
CA LEU A 100 9.07 15.51 17.17
C LEU A 100 10.06 14.48 16.65
N ASP A 101 11.22 14.36 17.29
CA ASP A 101 12.27 13.41 16.88
C ASP A 101 11.77 11.96 16.98
N LEU A 102 11.03 11.62 18.04
CA LEU A 102 10.46 10.28 18.21
C LEU A 102 9.34 9.98 17.20
N VAL A 103 8.44 10.91 16.94
CA VAL A 103 7.37 10.73 15.95
C VAL A 103 7.96 10.65 14.54
N SER A 104 8.97 11.46 14.23
CA SER A 104 9.70 11.38 12.96
C SER A 104 10.40 10.03 12.80
N ALA A 105 11.15 9.58 13.81
CA ALA A 105 11.83 8.28 13.78
C ALA A 105 10.85 7.10 13.65
N TRP A 106 9.67 7.21 14.28
CA TRP A 106 8.58 6.24 14.12
C TRP A 106 8.00 6.24 12.70
N MET A 107 7.70 7.42 12.16
CA MET A 107 7.12 7.60 10.82
C MET A 107 8.04 7.09 9.70
N PHE A 108 9.35 7.20 9.90
CA PHE A 108 10.38 6.76 8.97
C PHE A 108 11.03 5.43 9.37
N ALA A 109 10.39 4.64 10.25
CA ALA A 109 10.82 3.27 10.47
C ALA A 109 10.85 2.49 9.15
N PRO A 110 11.85 1.63 8.92
CA PRO A 110 12.10 1.05 7.60
C PRO A 110 11.07 0.01 7.14
N ASN A 111 10.30 -0.57 8.06
CA ASN A 111 9.23 -1.54 7.78
C ASN A 111 8.21 -1.57 8.95
N TRP A 112 7.06 -2.20 8.75
CA TRP A 112 5.99 -2.24 9.76
C TRP A 112 6.38 -2.99 11.04
N PRO A 113 7.11 -4.13 10.99
CA PRO A 113 7.60 -4.78 12.20
C PRO A 113 8.48 -3.86 13.05
N ARG A 114 9.45 -3.15 12.44
CA ARG A 114 10.30 -2.21 13.18
C ARG A 114 9.54 -0.98 13.66
N SER A 115 8.54 -0.51 12.90
CA SER A 115 7.63 0.56 13.34
C SER A 115 6.83 0.15 14.58
N ARG A 116 6.27 -1.08 14.60
CA ARG A 116 5.57 -1.67 15.75
C ARG A 116 6.47 -1.79 16.98
N ASP A 117 7.71 -2.27 16.79
CA ASP A 117 8.67 -2.43 17.88
C ASP A 117 9.17 -1.08 18.39
N PHE A 118 9.28 -0.07 17.51
CA PHE A 118 9.55 1.30 17.90
C PHE A 118 8.39 1.89 18.70
N TRP A 119 7.15 1.68 18.26
CA TRP A 119 5.96 2.09 18.98
C TRP A 119 5.94 1.50 20.38
N SER A 120 6.11 0.17 20.49
CA SER A 120 6.02 -0.55 21.77
C SER A 120 7.04 -0.06 22.80
N ARG A 121 8.23 0.37 22.36
CA ARG A 121 9.28 0.94 23.22
C ARG A 121 9.02 2.39 23.64
N ASN A 122 8.20 3.13 22.89
CA ASN A 122 7.95 4.56 23.09
C ASN A 122 6.45 4.88 23.27
N ALA A 123 5.66 3.90 23.70
CA ALA A 123 4.20 3.96 23.69
C ALA A 123 3.63 5.12 24.53
N GLU A 124 4.29 5.48 25.63
CA GLU A 124 3.91 6.63 26.46
C GLU A 124 3.94 7.94 25.67
N VAL A 125 5.03 8.21 24.95
CA VAL A 125 5.20 9.45 24.18
C VAL A 125 4.32 9.42 22.94
N LEU A 126 4.32 8.32 22.18
CA LEU A 126 3.57 8.21 20.92
C LEU A 126 2.05 8.13 21.14
N GLY A 127 1.61 7.63 22.30
CA GLY A 127 0.21 7.64 22.72
C GLY A 127 -0.28 9.00 23.23
N SER A 128 0.63 9.93 23.56
CA SER A 128 0.26 11.24 24.11
C SER A 128 -0.43 12.16 23.10
N ALA A 129 -1.16 13.18 23.58
CA ALA A 129 -1.75 14.21 22.73
C ALA A 129 -0.69 15.00 21.94
N GLN A 130 0.51 15.19 22.52
CA GLN A 130 1.62 15.86 21.86
C GLN A 130 2.10 15.12 20.59
N ALA A 131 1.97 13.79 20.54
CA ALA A 131 2.30 13.04 19.34
C ALA A 131 1.32 13.31 18.19
N ALA A 132 0.04 13.63 18.47
CA ALA A 132 -0.91 14.05 17.45
C ALA A 132 -0.50 15.41 16.86
N VAL A 133 -0.17 16.38 17.72
CA VAL A 133 0.35 17.70 17.30
C VAL A 133 1.65 17.55 16.50
N ALA A 134 2.54 16.65 16.89
CA ALA A 134 3.76 16.35 16.13
C ALA A 134 3.47 15.77 14.73
N LEU A 135 2.44 14.94 14.58
CA LEU A 135 2.03 14.42 13.27
C LEU A 135 1.43 15.52 12.40
N GLU A 136 0.66 16.45 12.96
CA GLU A 136 0.16 17.62 12.24
C GLU A 136 1.30 18.50 11.74
N GLU A 137 2.31 18.75 12.59
CA GLU A 137 3.52 19.48 12.21
C GLU A 137 4.29 18.78 11.08
N LEU A 138 4.43 17.45 11.16
CA LEU A 138 5.12 16.66 10.12
C LEU A 138 4.28 16.55 8.84
N ALA A 139 2.96 16.67 8.91
CA ALA A 139 2.07 16.62 7.74
C ALA A 139 2.31 17.80 6.79
N LEU A 140 2.86 18.91 7.28
CA LEU A 140 3.25 20.05 6.44
C LEU A 140 4.37 19.70 5.45
N LEU A 141 5.24 18.75 5.79
CA LEU A 141 6.32 18.26 4.92
C LEU A 141 5.99 16.92 4.26
N HIS A 142 5.31 16.03 4.99
CA HIS A 142 5.07 14.65 4.61
C HIS A 142 3.58 14.29 4.76
N PRO A 143 2.67 14.92 4.00
CA PRO A 143 1.24 14.87 4.26
C PRO A 143 0.67 13.44 4.23
N ARG A 144 1.08 12.63 3.25
CA ARG A 144 0.63 11.24 3.13
C ARG A 144 1.18 10.36 4.26
N GLY A 145 2.47 10.52 4.59
CA GLY A 145 3.14 9.73 5.62
C GLY A 145 2.57 10.02 7.01
N ALA A 146 2.43 11.30 7.36
CA ALA A 146 1.90 11.75 8.62
C ALA A 146 0.42 11.34 8.80
N ARG A 147 -0.41 11.51 7.77
CA ARG A 147 -1.81 11.08 7.81
C ARG A 147 -1.95 9.57 8.03
N ARG A 148 -1.15 8.76 7.34
CA ARG A 148 -1.14 7.30 7.55
C ARG A 148 -0.79 6.94 8.99
N HIS A 149 0.19 7.62 9.56
CA HIS A 149 0.60 7.38 10.95
C HIS A 149 -0.39 7.95 11.97
N ALA A 150 -1.11 9.03 11.68
CA ALA A 150 -2.22 9.50 12.52
C ALA A 150 -3.34 8.45 12.62
N LEU A 151 -3.78 7.89 11.49
CA LEU A 151 -4.76 6.80 11.47
C LEU A 151 -4.26 5.56 12.20
N LEU A 152 -2.98 5.20 12.02
CA LEU A 152 -2.37 4.08 12.73
C LEU A 152 -2.34 4.33 14.24
N ARG A 153 -1.97 5.53 14.68
CA ARG A 153 -1.98 5.92 16.09
C ARG A 153 -3.40 5.78 16.68
N GLU A 154 -4.41 6.29 15.99
CA GLU A 154 -5.81 6.14 16.41
C GLU A 154 -6.20 4.67 16.53
N ALA A 155 -5.90 3.85 15.52
CA ALA A 155 -6.17 2.42 15.55
C ALA A 155 -5.46 1.71 16.72
N VAL A 156 -4.20 2.08 17.02
CA VAL A 156 -3.46 1.53 18.16
C VAL A 156 -4.11 1.92 19.49
N LEU A 157 -4.56 3.16 19.63
CA LEU A 157 -5.21 3.63 20.85
C LEU A 157 -6.57 2.98 21.10
N VAL A 158 -7.31 2.64 20.03
CA VAL A 158 -8.64 2.02 20.13
C VAL A 158 -8.57 0.49 20.22
N HIS A 159 -7.74 -0.15 19.39
CA HIS A 159 -7.72 -1.60 19.19
C HIS A 159 -6.47 -2.30 19.75
N GLY A 160 -5.49 -1.53 20.21
CA GLY A 160 -4.21 -2.04 20.67
C GLY A 160 -3.18 -2.21 19.55
N VAL A 161 -1.91 -2.25 19.94
CA VAL A 161 -0.75 -2.29 19.03
C VAL A 161 -0.83 -3.47 18.07
N THR A 162 -1.08 -4.68 18.57
CA THR A 162 -1.09 -5.88 17.73
C THR A 162 -2.15 -5.77 16.64
N ALA A 163 -3.41 -5.50 16.99
CA ALA A 163 -4.50 -5.45 16.02
C ALA A 163 -4.30 -4.34 14.96
N ALA A 164 -3.71 -3.21 15.34
CA ALA A 164 -3.48 -2.09 14.42
C ALA A 164 -2.34 -2.36 13.42
N TYR A 165 -1.26 -3.03 13.85
CA TYR A 165 -0.10 -3.29 12.98
C TYR A 165 -0.24 -4.57 12.16
N ASP A 166 -1.00 -5.55 12.65
CA ASP A 166 -1.04 -6.89 12.05
C ASP A 166 -1.43 -6.88 10.56
N PRO A 167 -2.47 -6.15 10.11
CA PRO A 167 -2.81 -6.08 8.69
C PRO A 167 -1.70 -5.45 7.84
N LEU A 168 -1.00 -4.45 8.37
CA LEU A 168 0.08 -3.75 7.68
C LEU A 168 1.31 -4.66 7.51
N ILE A 169 1.65 -5.41 8.55
CA ILE A 169 2.74 -6.39 8.53
C ILE A 169 2.44 -7.51 7.54
N LEU A 170 1.22 -8.06 7.57
CA LEU A 170 0.81 -9.13 6.66
C LEU A 170 0.79 -8.66 5.20
N GLN A 171 0.34 -7.43 4.93
CA GLN A 171 0.36 -6.86 3.58
C GLN A 171 1.79 -6.68 3.05
N GLU A 172 2.72 -6.19 3.89
CA GLU A 172 4.14 -6.07 3.54
C GLU A 172 4.78 -7.44 3.32
N GLN A 173 4.48 -8.43 4.16
CA GLN A 173 4.96 -9.79 3.99
C GLN A 173 4.41 -10.46 2.72
N LEU A 174 3.14 -10.20 2.37
CA LEU A 174 2.54 -10.68 1.14
C LEU A 174 3.23 -10.06 -0.08
N ALA A 175 3.47 -8.74 -0.07
CA ALA A 175 4.18 -8.07 -1.16
C ALA A 175 5.58 -8.65 -1.36
N GLN A 176 6.33 -8.87 -0.27
CA GLN A 176 7.66 -9.51 -0.33
C GLN A 176 7.60 -10.93 -0.88
N TRP A 177 6.58 -11.71 -0.52
CA TRP A 177 6.39 -13.06 -1.06
C TRP A 177 6.12 -13.05 -2.57
N LEU A 178 5.33 -12.10 -3.06
CA LEU A 178 5.06 -11.93 -4.50
C LEU A 178 6.30 -11.51 -5.29
N GLU A 179 7.31 -10.95 -4.62
CA GLU A 179 8.59 -10.54 -5.20
C GLU A 179 9.67 -11.63 -5.18
N CYS A 180 9.39 -12.82 -4.61
CA CYS A 180 10.32 -13.95 -4.63
C CYS A 180 10.75 -14.30 -6.07
N ALA A 181 12.05 -14.59 -6.25
CA ALA A 181 12.62 -14.79 -7.58
C ALA A 181 12.20 -16.10 -8.23
N ASP A 182 11.93 -17.13 -7.44
CA ASP A 182 11.47 -18.44 -7.89
C ASP A 182 10.54 -19.13 -6.89
N TRP A 183 9.95 -20.26 -7.31
CA TRP A 183 9.03 -21.03 -6.48
C TRP A 183 9.68 -21.69 -5.26
N LYS A 184 11.00 -21.92 -5.30
CA LYS A 184 11.73 -22.50 -4.15
C LYS A 184 11.90 -21.45 -3.05
N GLU A 185 12.26 -20.23 -3.41
CA GLU A 185 12.31 -19.09 -2.49
C GLU A 185 10.90 -18.79 -1.95
N SER A 186 9.90 -18.75 -2.83
CA SER A 186 8.49 -18.58 -2.47
C SER A 186 8.05 -19.60 -1.41
N ARG A 187 8.45 -20.87 -1.56
CA ARG A 187 8.15 -21.95 -0.61
C ARG A 187 8.78 -21.72 0.75
N ALA A 188 10.09 -21.49 0.77
CA ALA A 188 10.82 -21.24 2.00
C ALA A 188 10.22 -20.03 2.75
N TYR A 189 9.83 -19.00 2.00
CA TYR A 189 9.21 -17.80 2.57
C TYR A 189 7.85 -18.09 3.23
N LEU A 190 6.97 -18.90 2.62
CA LEU A 190 5.70 -19.30 3.25
C LEU A 190 5.89 -20.22 4.46
N GLU A 191 6.91 -21.09 4.43
CA GLU A 191 7.27 -21.94 5.58
C GLU A 191 7.72 -21.09 6.79
N GLU A 192 8.47 -20.01 6.55
CA GLU A 192 8.87 -19.04 7.58
C GLU A 192 7.71 -18.13 8.04
N HIS A 193 6.71 -17.90 7.17
CA HIS A 193 5.61 -16.97 7.40
C HIS A 193 4.23 -17.64 7.25
N PRO A 194 3.88 -18.65 8.08
CA PRO A 194 2.66 -19.46 7.91
C PRO A 194 1.36 -18.66 8.02
N ARG A 195 1.40 -17.47 8.64
CA ARG A 195 0.24 -16.58 8.78
C ARG A 195 -0.25 -16.03 7.44
N LEU A 196 0.61 -16.00 6.41
CA LEU A 196 0.21 -15.56 5.08
C LEU A 196 -0.89 -16.44 4.47
N LEU A 197 -0.97 -17.71 4.86
CA LEU A 197 -2.07 -18.60 4.43
C LEU A 197 -3.46 -18.13 4.90
N THR A 198 -3.52 -17.27 5.92
CA THR A 198 -4.79 -16.72 6.42
C THR A 198 -5.17 -15.38 5.78
N VAL A 199 -4.27 -14.80 4.98
CA VAL A 199 -4.50 -13.50 4.34
C VAL A 199 -5.41 -13.69 3.13
N GLN A 200 -6.33 -12.75 2.94
CA GLN A 200 -7.10 -12.64 1.72
C GLN A 200 -6.30 -11.76 0.74
N PRO A 201 -5.80 -12.31 -0.38
CA PRO A 201 -4.97 -11.57 -1.31
C PRO A 201 -5.78 -10.45 -1.99
N PRO A 202 -5.16 -9.29 -2.31
CA PRO A 202 -5.77 -8.26 -3.16
C PRO A 202 -6.23 -8.79 -4.52
N GLU A 203 -7.24 -8.16 -5.14
CA GLU A 203 -7.82 -8.59 -6.42
C GLU A 203 -6.82 -8.64 -7.59
N ASP A 204 -5.76 -7.84 -7.53
CA ASP A 204 -4.69 -7.77 -8.53
C ASP A 204 -3.58 -8.83 -8.33
N THR A 205 -3.71 -9.69 -7.31
CA THR A 205 -2.75 -10.76 -7.05
C THR A 205 -2.74 -11.78 -8.21
N PRO A 206 -1.57 -12.19 -8.72
CA PRO A 206 -1.50 -13.20 -9.78
C PRO A 206 -2.21 -14.50 -9.40
N LEU A 207 -3.05 -15.03 -10.29
CA LEU A 207 -3.90 -16.20 -10.02
C LEU A 207 -3.12 -17.44 -9.55
N ALA A 208 -1.90 -17.67 -10.03
CA ALA A 208 -1.05 -18.74 -9.53
C ALA A 208 -0.71 -18.54 -8.04
N HIS A 209 -0.42 -17.33 -7.60
CA HIS A 209 -0.16 -17.03 -6.19
C HIS A 209 -1.43 -17.18 -5.33
N VAL A 210 -2.60 -16.78 -5.85
CA VAL A 210 -3.88 -17.06 -5.18
C VAL A 210 -4.07 -18.57 -5.01
N ALA A 211 -3.83 -19.36 -6.06
CA ALA A 211 -3.88 -20.82 -6.01
C ALA A 211 -2.93 -21.40 -4.97
N MET A 212 -1.70 -20.88 -4.86
CA MET A 212 -0.73 -21.33 -3.86
C MET A 212 -1.23 -21.12 -2.43
N LEU A 213 -1.84 -19.98 -2.13
CA LEU A 213 -2.40 -19.70 -0.81
C LEU A 213 -3.61 -20.59 -0.49
N ASP A 214 -4.51 -20.76 -1.46
CA ASP A 214 -5.76 -21.50 -1.23
C ASP A 214 -5.52 -23.02 -1.15
N ILE A 215 -4.70 -23.57 -2.04
CA ILE A 215 -4.29 -24.98 -2.00
C ILE A 215 -3.40 -25.21 -0.78
N GLY A 216 -2.50 -24.28 -0.46
CA GLY A 216 -1.67 -24.34 0.74
C GLY A 216 -2.51 -24.39 2.03
N ARG A 217 -3.64 -23.69 2.06
CA ARG A 217 -4.60 -23.70 3.18
C ARG A 217 -5.42 -24.99 3.25
N ALA A 218 -5.85 -25.53 2.12
CA ALA A 218 -6.71 -26.71 2.06
C ALA A 218 -5.93 -28.02 2.21
N ASP A 219 -4.84 -28.16 1.46
CA ASP A 219 -4.12 -29.42 1.24
C ASP A 219 -2.66 -29.37 1.71
N GLY A 220 -2.16 -28.20 2.13
CA GLY A 220 -0.80 -27.99 2.62
C GLY A 220 0.18 -27.51 1.55
N LEU A 221 1.30 -26.93 2.00
CA LEU A 221 2.32 -26.33 1.11
C LEU A 221 2.94 -27.37 0.17
N ASP A 222 3.17 -28.61 0.62
CA ASP A 222 3.70 -29.67 -0.23
C ASP A 222 2.80 -29.96 -1.44
N ALA A 223 1.48 -29.96 -1.23
CA ALA A 223 0.52 -30.16 -2.31
C ALA A 223 0.55 -28.99 -3.30
N ALA A 224 0.54 -27.74 -2.80
CA ALA A 224 0.59 -26.54 -3.63
C ALA A 224 1.87 -26.47 -4.47
N TYR A 225 3.04 -26.64 -3.86
CA TYR A 225 4.32 -26.51 -4.57
C TYR A 225 4.59 -27.66 -5.55
N ARG A 226 4.04 -28.85 -5.29
CA ARG A 226 4.09 -29.93 -6.27
C ARG A 226 3.42 -29.56 -7.60
N LEU A 227 2.36 -28.72 -7.58
CA LEU A 227 1.65 -28.33 -8.80
C LEU A 227 2.45 -27.34 -9.67
N VAL A 228 3.30 -26.51 -9.07
CA VAL A 228 4.16 -25.57 -9.82
C VAL A 228 5.48 -26.22 -10.25
N GLU A 229 5.90 -27.30 -9.60
CA GLU A 229 7.11 -28.05 -9.91
C GLU A 229 6.90 -29.19 -10.94
N ASP A 230 5.75 -29.87 -10.88
CA ASP A 230 5.47 -31.07 -11.67
C ASP A 230 4.18 -30.90 -12.51
N ARG A 231 4.37 -30.80 -13.82
CA ARG A 231 3.28 -30.66 -14.79
C ARG A 231 2.31 -31.85 -14.78
N ALA A 232 2.78 -33.06 -14.49
CA ALA A 232 1.91 -34.23 -14.40
C ALA A 232 1.03 -34.17 -13.14
N ALA A 233 1.57 -33.66 -12.03
CA ALA A 233 0.79 -33.43 -10.82
C ALA A 233 -0.29 -32.36 -11.03
N LEU A 234 0.04 -31.27 -11.75
CA LEU A 234 -0.94 -30.26 -12.17
C LEU A 234 -2.05 -30.85 -13.04
N GLN A 235 -1.69 -31.65 -14.04
CA GLN A 235 -2.67 -32.31 -14.91
C GLN A 235 -3.62 -33.21 -14.10
N ALA A 236 -3.08 -34.01 -13.18
CA ALA A 236 -3.91 -34.86 -12.32
C ALA A 236 -4.82 -34.04 -11.39
N TYR A 237 -4.38 -32.86 -10.95
CA TYR A 237 -5.20 -31.94 -10.16
C TYR A 237 -6.35 -31.35 -10.98
N VAL A 238 -6.08 -30.90 -12.20
CA VAL A 238 -7.09 -30.40 -13.15
C VAL A 238 -8.12 -31.49 -13.49
N GLU A 239 -7.68 -32.72 -13.77
CA GLU A 239 -8.58 -33.85 -14.04
C GLU A 239 -9.54 -34.11 -12.89
N ARG A 240 -9.04 -34.12 -11.64
CA ARG A 240 -9.89 -34.25 -10.45
C ARG A 240 -10.88 -33.09 -10.31
N ALA A 241 -10.45 -31.85 -10.60
CA ALA A 241 -11.35 -30.69 -10.56
C ALA A 241 -12.47 -30.80 -11.62
N LEU A 242 -12.13 -31.22 -12.84
CA LEU A 242 -13.10 -31.48 -13.91
C LEU A 242 -14.05 -32.61 -13.55
N GLU A 243 -13.56 -33.70 -12.94
CA GLU A 243 -14.38 -34.82 -12.48
C GLU A 243 -15.36 -34.39 -11.36
N ALA A 244 -14.89 -33.61 -10.39
CA ALA A 244 -15.70 -33.11 -9.29
C ALA A 244 -16.65 -31.96 -9.69
N GLY A 245 -16.41 -31.31 -10.83
CA GLY A 245 -17.12 -30.09 -11.22
C GLY A 245 -16.74 -28.89 -10.35
N ASP A 246 -15.51 -28.87 -9.82
CA ASP A 246 -15.01 -27.81 -8.95
C ASP A 246 -14.41 -26.67 -9.78
N GLY A 247 -15.20 -25.61 -9.98
CA GLY A 247 -14.77 -24.44 -10.72
C GLY A 247 -13.64 -23.66 -10.04
N ILE A 248 -13.57 -23.64 -8.71
CA ILE A 248 -12.51 -22.91 -7.99
C ILE A 248 -11.18 -23.64 -8.19
N ALA A 249 -11.15 -24.95 -7.97
CA ALA A 249 -9.97 -25.75 -8.22
C ALA A 249 -9.52 -25.66 -9.68
N LEU A 250 -10.47 -25.60 -10.62
CA LEU A 250 -10.16 -25.45 -12.05
C LEU A 250 -9.57 -24.06 -12.39
N MET A 251 -10.06 -22.98 -11.75
CA MET A 251 -9.43 -21.66 -11.85
C MET A 251 -7.99 -21.67 -11.33
N HIS A 252 -7.74 -22.34 -10.20
CA HIS A 252 -6.39 -22.49 -9.65
C HIS A 252 -5.45 -23.20 -10.65
N GLY A 253 -5.91 -24.33 -11.21
CA GLY A 253 -5.17 -25.06 -12.23
C GLY A 253 -4.83 -24.20 -13.44
N GLY A 254 -5.83 -23.50 -13.99
CA GLY A 254 -5.64 -22.60 -15.12
C GLY A 254 -4.66 -21.45 -14.83
N GLY A 255 -4.67 -20.90 -13.61
CA GLY A 255 -3.71 -19.90 -13.17
C GLY A 255 -2.28 -20.40 -13.21
N ILE A 256 -2.04 -21.60 -12.68
CA ILE A 256 -0.72 -22.24 -12.67
C ILE A 256 -0.27 -22.57 -14.11
N GLU A 257 -1.13 -23.16 -14.93
CA GLU A 257 -0.81 -23.47 -16.33
C GLU A 257 -0.32 -22.25 -17.11
N GLY A 258 -1.03 -21.12 -16.98
CA GLY A 258 -0.73 -19.91 -17.72
C GLY A 258 0.48 -19.15 -17.20
N GLN A 259 0.60 -19.00 -15.88
CA GLN A 259 1.63 -18.14 -15.26
C GLN A 259 2.92 -18.88 -14.91
N VAL A 260 2.85 -20.20 -14.64
CA VAL A 260 4.04 -21.02 -14.33
C VAL A 260 4.57 -21.72 -15.57
N PHE A 261 3.69 -22.41 -16.30
CA PHE A 261 4.10 -23.24 -17.44
C PHE A 261 3.96 -22.54 -18.80
N GLY A 262 3.46 -21.30 -18.82
CA GLY A 262 3.27 -20.51 -20.05
C GLY A 262 2.18 -21.08 -20.99
N ASP A 263 1.36 -22.03 -20.54
CA ASP A 263 0.33 -22.69 -21.33
C ASP A 263 -0.96 -21.87 -21.32
N ARG A 264 -0.95 -20.80 -22.13
CA ARG A 264 -2.07 -19.85 -22.21
C ARG A 264 -3.36 -20.47 -22.75
N LEU A 265 -3.27 -21.46 -23.64
CA LEU A 265 -4.46 -22.10 -24.18
C LEU A 265 -5.16 -22.91 -23.08
N SER A 266 -4.42 -23.75 -22.36
CA SER A 266 -5.00 -24.55 -21.27
C SER A 266 -5.55 -23.64 -20.17
N SER A 267 -4.79 -22.61 -19.79
CA SER A 267 -5.18 -21.60 -18.81
C SER A 267 -6.53 -20.95 -19.14
N LEU A 268 -6.71 -20.41 -20.35
CA LEU A 268 -7.96 -19.76 -20.74
C LEU A 268 -9.11 -20.77 -20.89
N THR A 269 -8.85 -21.96 -21.43
CA THR A 269 -9.90 -22.99 -21.53
C THR A 269 -10.42 -23.40 -20.16
N HIS A 270 -9.53 -23.71 -19.21
CA HIS A 270 -9.94 -24.09 -17.86
C HIS A 270 -10.63 -22.93 -17.12
N ALA A 271 -10.20 -21.69 -17.33
CA ALA A 271 -10.91 -20.53 -16.78
C ALA A 271 -12.33 -20.40 -17.34
N GLN A 272 -12.53 -20.57 -18.65
CA GLN A 272 -13.86 -20.53 -19.26
C GLN A 272 -14.74 -21.68 -18.77
N VAL A 273 -14.19 -22.90 -18.66
CA VAL A 273 -14.94 -24.06 -18.12
C VAL A 273 -15.32 -23.82 -16.65
N ALA A 274 -14.43 -23.23 -15.84
CA ALA A 274 -14.73 -22.89 -14.46
C ALA A 274 -15.89 -21.88 -14.32
N LEU A 275 -15.94 -20.88 -15.19
CA LEU A 275 -17.06 -19.93 -15.24
C LEU A 275 -18.37 -20.60 -15.62
N VAL A 276 -18.34 -21.53 -16.59
CA VAL A 276 -19.50 -22.33 -16.97
C VAL A 276 -20.00 -23.17 -15.78
N LEU A 277 -19.09 -23.77 -15.01
CA LEU A 277 -19.43 -24.50 -13.79
C LEU A 277 -20.09 -23.59 -12.74
N ALA A 278 -19.58 -22.37 -12.56
CA ALA A 278 -20.15 -21.34 -11.69
C ALA A 278 -21.50 -20.79 -12.19
N GLY A 279 -21.89 -21.09 -13.44
CA GLY A 279 -23.10 -20.55 -14.06
C GLY A 279 -22.96 -19.10 -14.50
N ALA A 280 -21.74 -18.57 -14.58
CA ALA A 280 -21.45 -17.26 -15.13
C ALA A 280 -21.52 -17.34 -16.67
N THR A 281 -22.33 -16.47 -17.28
CA THR A 281 -22.51 -16.39 -18.74
C THR A 281 -21.97 -15.08 -19.32
N GLU A 282 -21.49 -14.16 -18.48
CA GLU A 282 -20.97 -12.85 -18.86
C GLU A 282 -19.46 -12.78 -18.60
N GLY A 283 -18.72 -12.09 -19.47
CA GLY A 283 -17.32 -11.70 -19.24
C GLY A 283 -16.25 -12.35 -20.11
N PHE A 284 -16.57 -13.37 -20.93
CA PHE A 284 -15.59 -14.01 -21.84
C PHE A 284 -16.24 -14.53 -23.12
N GLU A 285 -15.54 -14.38 -24.25
CA GLU A 285 -15.94 -14.94 -25.54
C GLU A 285 -15.09 -16.19 -25.86
N PRO A 286 -15.71 -17.37 -26.05
CA PRO A 286 -14.98 -18.58 -26.45
C PRO A 286 -14.09 -18.39 -27.68
N ASP A 287 -14.46 -17.48 -28.59
CA ASP A 287 -13.70 -17.17 -29.79
C ASP A 287 -12.29 -16.62 -29.50
N ASP A 288 -12.02 -16.12 -28.29
CA ASP A 288 -10.68 -15.72 -27.86
C ASP A 288 -9.68 -16.91 -27.87
N LEU A 289 -10.19 -18.15 -27.74
CA LEU A 289 -9.38 -19.37 -27.83
C LEU A 289 -8.85 -19.60 -29.26
N ALA A 290 -9.61 -19.22 -30.29
CA ALA A 290 -9.24 -19.40 -31.68
C ALA A 290 -7.93 -18.66 -32.02
N ALA A 291 -7.72 -17.49 -31.41
CA ALA A 291 -6.50 -16.71 -31.56
C ALA A 291 -5.26 -17.40 -30.99
N LEU A 292 -5.40 -18.36 -30.07
CA LEU A 292 -4.30 -19.09 -29.45
C LEU A 292 -4.00 -20.44 -30.12
N LEU A 293 -4.91 -20.97 -30.93
CA LEU A 293 -4.79 -22.30 -31.55
C LEU A 293 -3.50 -22.51 -32.34
N HIS A 294 -3.10 -21.51 -33.14
CA HIS A 294 -1.93 -21.61 -33.99
C HIS A 294 -0.60 -21.71 -33.21
N LYS A 295 -0.61 -21.39 -31.91
CA LYS A 295 0.57 -21.45 -31.02
C LYS A 295 0.60 -22.69 -30.14
N ALA A 296 -0.48 -23.48 -30.12
CA ALA A 296 -0.61 -24.62 -29.23
C ALA A 296 -0.35 -25.96 -29.95
N PRO A 297 0.33 -26.92 -29.30
CA PRO A 297 0.45 -28.29 -29.82
C PRO A 297 -0.91 -28.93 -30.09
N GLU A 298 -1.00 -29.75 -31.13
CA GLU A 298 -2.23 -30.49 -31.47
C GLU A 298 -2.67 -31.41 -30.33
N GLU A 299 -1.74 -32.03 -29.62
CA GLU A 299 -2.01 -32.88 -28.46
C GLU A 299 -2.71 -32.11 -27.33
N THR A 300 -2.25 -30.88 -27.02
CA THR A 300 -2.87 -30.00 -26.02
C THR A 300 -4.29 -29.65 -26.43
N ARG A 301 -4.51 -29.28 -27.69
CA ARG A 301 -5.85 -28.97 -28.22
C ARG A 301 -6.78 -30.17 -28.12
N ALA A 302 -6.33 -31.34 -28.57
CA ALA A 302 -7.13 -32.56 -28.53
C ALA A 302 -7.48 -32.98 -27.10
N ARG A 303 -6.55 -32.78 -26.15
CA ARG A 303 -6.81 -33.00 -24.71
C ARG A 303 -7.89 -32.06 -24.19
N LEU A 304 -7.75 -30.75 -24.41
CA LEU A 304 -8.71 -29.73 -23.96
C LEU A 304 -10.12 -29.93 -24.53
N VAL A 305 -10.24 -30.37 -25.78
CA VAL A 305 -11.52 -30.76 -26.38
C VAL A 305 -12.15 -31.92 -25.60
N ARG A 306 -11.40 -33.00 -25.34
CA ARG A 306 -11.91 -34.16 -24.59
C ARG A 306 -12.32 -33.79 -23.16
N GLU A 307 -11.51 -32.99 -22.48
CA GLU A 307 -11.78 -32.48 -21.13
C GLU A 307 -13.08 -31.67 -21.10
N THR A 308 -13.25 -30.74 -22.05
CA THR A 308 -14.42 -29.87 -22.15
C THR A 308 -15.69 -30.65 -22.49
N VAL A 309 -15.62 -31.59 -23.43
CA VAL A 309 -16.76 -32.47 -23.79
C VAL A 309 -17.19 -33.29 -22.56
N SER A 310 -16.24 -33.88 -21.83
CA SER A 310 -16.53 -34.70 -20.65
C SER A 310 -17.25 -33.92 -19.55
N VAL A 311 -16.86 -32.66 -19.31
CA VAL A 311 -17.61 -31.78 -18.39
C VAL A 311 -18.97 -31.40 -18.95
N SER A 312 -19.04 -31.00 -20.22
CA SER A 312 -20.27 -30.49 -20.85
C SER A 312 -21.41 -31.51 -20.85
N THR A 313 -21.11 -32.79 -21.04
CA THR A 313 -22.14 -33.85 -21.00
C THR A 313 -22.86 -33.97 -19.67
N ARG A 314 -22.23 -33.53 -18.56
CA ARG A 314 -22.75 -33.61 -17.19
C ARG A 314 -23.46 -32.32 -16.73
N LEU A 315 -23.39 -31.25 -17.53
CA LEU A 315 -24.01 -29.97 -17.20
C LEU A 315 -25.52 -29.96 -17.47
N PRO A 316 -26.30 -29.12 -16.77
CA PRO A 316 -27.68 -28.80 -17.16
C PRO A 316 -27.76 -28.23 -18.59
N GLU A 317 -28.84 -28.51 -19.33
CA GLU A 317 -29.02 -28.12 -20.75
C GLU A 317 -28.67 -26.65 -21.05
N GLN A 318 -29.06 -25.73 -20.18
CA GLN A 318 -28.79 -24.29 -20.34
C GLN A 318 -27.29 -23.95 -20.39
N ARG A 319 -26.44 -24.79 -19.79
CA ARG A 319 -24.98 -24.60 -19.72
C ARG A 319 -24.22 -25.43 -20.76
N LYS A 320 -24.86 -26.45 -21.35
CA LYS A 320 -24.27 -27.30 -22.40
C LYS A 320 -23.90 -26.51 -23.65
N GLU A 321 -24.73 -25.54 -24.02
CA GLU A 321 -24.47 -24.71 -25.21
C GLU A 321 -23.15 -23.94 -25.08
N MET A 322 -22.82 -23.43 -23.89
CA MET A 322 -21.54 -22.76 -23.68
C MET A 322 -20.36 -23.73 -23.79
N GLY A 323 -20.52 -24.95 -23.25
CA GLY A 323 -19.55 -26.03 -23.45
C GLY A 323 -19.31 -26.36 -24.93
N HIS A 324 -20.36 -26.46 -25.75
CA HIS A 324 -20.25 -26.68 -27.19
C HIS A 324 -19.56 -25.52 -27.91
N ARG A 325 -19.77 -24.27 -27.47
CA ARG A 325 -19.07 -23.10 -28.02
C ARG A 325 -17.56 -23.18 -27.74
N ILE A 326 -17.15 -23.58 -26.52
CA ILE A 326 -15.74 -23.78 -26.16
C ILE A 326 -15.12 -24.89 -27.02
N VAL A 327 -15.79 -26.04 -27.20
CA VAL A 327 -15.31 -27.15 -28.05
C VAL A 327 -15.10 -26.70 -29.49
N ARG A 328 -16.05 -25.96 -30.07
CA ARG A 328 -15.91 -25.39 -31.42
C ARG A 328 -14.76 -24.40 -31.51
N ALA A 329 -14.60 -23.52 -30.52
CA ALA A 329 -13.51 -22.56 -30.50
C ALA A 329 -12.12 -23.21 -30.35
N LEU A 330 -12.06 -24.40 -29.75
CA LEU A 330 -10.87 -25.24 -29.73
C LEU A 330 -10.63 -26.00 -31.05
N GLY A 331 -11.49 -25.84 -32.05
CA GLY A 331 -11.41 -26.55 -33.33
C GLY A 331 -11.83 -28.01 -33.28
N GLY A 332 -12.61 -28.40 -32.27
CA GLY A 332 -13.25 -29.71 -32.21
C GLY A 332 -14.66 -29.70 -32.81
N ASP A 333 -15.12 -30.87 -33.27
CA ASP A 333 -16.52 -31.08 -33.63
C ASP A 333 -17.33 -31.26 -32.34
N ALA A 334 -18.35 -30.41 -32.16
CA ALA A 334 -19.22 -30.40 -30.97
C ALA A 334 -20.35 -31.43 -31.06
#